data_AF-A0A7V3UZG4-F1
#
_entry.id   AF-A0A7V3UZG4-F1
#
_cell.length_a   1.000
_cell.length_b   1.000
_cell.length_c   1.000
_cell.angle_alpha   90.00
_cell.angle_beta   90.00
_cell.angle_gamma   90.00
#
_symmetry.space_group_name_H-M   'P 1'
#
loop_
_entity.id
_entity.type
_entity.pdbx_description
1 polymer ?
#
loop_
_entity_poly.entity_id
_entity_poly.type
_entity_poly.pdbx_seq_one_letter_code
_entity_poly.pdbx_strand_id
1 'polypeptide(L)'
;MRKLIISLLFLLAVRGLNAQTPDKVRQELERTDLVIQQARTIVEPANNPDAQLLLNQAIEIQQTAWNGYRQKRYRWSYSRTLAARQRARYAIEMVNTDPERIKTEIQRTNELINQLNPEITKNEDPETADLWKMAQTEQTAALNYFRVHRWRLALRFTLAARNHLYELTQKIKRFHSREEVQTELDRTDLVLKRIAEPVAASNNLRAQEMFSRAGEWQQQAKNRFRSQMPLQAIKLTFAARDLAFRAWQQISSNLDSTIVNSALAETDHLIAEWSDKISQQQDPELQKLLTSAITHQNTAREFYQQGNLTNALQYTNQARQILYRAIELLNLTEPAPAPN
;
A
#
# COMPACT_ATOMS: atom_id res chain seq x y z
N MET A 1 16.09 48.88 12.38
CA MET A 1 15.60 47.48 12.36
C MET A 1 16.65 46.39 12.63
N ARG A 2 17.88 46.68 13.12
CA ARG A 2 18.89 45.65 13.47
C ARG A 2 19.03 45.33 14.97
N LYS A 3 18.39 46.09 15.87
CA LYS A 3 18.50 45.92 17.33
C LYS A 3 17.43 45.03 17.98
N LEU A 4 16.44 44.55 17.21
CA LEU A 4 15.33 43.73 17.72
C LEU A 4 15.52 42.21 17.52
N ILE A 5 16.50 41.78 16.73
CA ILE A 5 16.78 40.35 16.47
C ILE A 5 17.69 39.73 17.54
N ILE A 6 18.47 40.55 18.27
CA ILE A 6 19.42 40.06 19.28
C ILE A 6 18.71 39.66 20.59
N SER A 7 17.55 40.24 20.91
CA SER A 7 16.80 39.92 22.14
C SER A 7 15.99 38.62 22.04
N LEU A 8 15.66 38.13 20.83
CA LEU A 8 14.92 36.88 20.65
C LEU A 8 15.82 35.63 20.72
N LEU A 9 17.12 35.79 20.47
CA LEU A 9 18.11 34.71 20.56
C LEU A 9 18.57 34.40 21.99
N PHE A 10 18.32 35.30 22.96
CA PHE A 10 18.67 35.08 24.36
C PHE A 10 17.59 34.31 25.16
N LEU A 11 16.35 34.23 24.66
CA LEU A 11 15.24 33.55 25.34
C LEU A 11 15.16 32.04 25.08
N LEU A 12 15.89 31.51 24.09
CA LEU A 12 15.94 30.08 23.79
C LEU A 12 17.07 29.32 24.53
N ALA A 13 18.06 30.02 25.11
CA ALA A 13 19.17 29.39 25.83
C ALA A 13 18.81 28.96 27.27
N VAL A 14 17.73 29.48 27.86
CA VAL A 14 17.41 29.26 29.28
C VAL A 14 16.64 27.95 29.53
N ARG A 15 16.06 27.30 28.50
CA ARG A 15 15.36 26.02 28.66
C ARG A 15 16.29 24.81 28.87
N GLY A 16 17.60 24.96 28.66
CA GLY A 16 18.58 23.88 28.86
C GLY A 16 19.12 23.73 30.29
N LEU A 17 18.93 24.73 31.17
CA LEU A 17 19.56 24.76 32.50
C LEU A 17 18.72 24.07 33.60
N ASN A 18 17.40 23.92 33.39
CA ASN A 18 16.50 23.25 34.35
C ASN A 18 16.37 21.72 34.14
N ALA A 19 17.17 21.15 33.24
CA ALA A 19 17.11 19.72 32.89
C ALA A 19 18.00 18.82 33.77
N GLN A 20 18.78 19.37 34.72
CA GLN A 20 19.80 18.60 35.46
C GLN A 20 19.78 18.89 36.97
N THR A 21 18.58 18.98 37.57
CA THR A 21 18.50 18.98 39.04
C THR A 21 18.94 17.61 39.59
N PRO A 22 19.54 17.55 40.78
CA PRO A 22 19.96 16.30 41.42
C PRO A 22 18.83 15.27 41.50
N ASP A 23 17.59 15.71 41.75
CA ASP A 23 16.44 14.82 41.86
C ASP A 23 16.06 14.17 40.53
N LYS A 24 16.10 14.93 39.42
CA LYS A 24 15.84 14.38 38.08
C LYS A 24 16.89 13.35 37.68
N VAL A 25 18.17 13.61 37.95
CA VAL A 25 19.25 12.65 37.64
C VAL A 25 19.09 11.38 38.48
N ARG A 26 18.71 11.51 39.76
CA ARG A 26 18.40 10.37 40.62
C ARG A 26 17.24 9.54 40.08
N GLN A 27 16.13 10.17 39.71
CA GLN A 27 14.96 9.49 39.14
C GLN A 27 15.34 8.70 37.89
N GLU A 28 16.21 9.26 37.04
CA GLU A 28 16.65 8.59 35.81
C GLU A 28 17.63 7.44 36.08
N LEU A 29 18.47 7.55 37.12
CA LEU A 29 19.30 6.44 37.59
C LEU A 29 18.41 5.28 38.07
N GLU A 30 17.45 5.55 38.97
CA GLU A 30 16.52 4.55 39.50
C GLU A 30 15.70 3.90 38.38
N ARG A 31 15.22 4.68 37.40
CA ARG A 31 14.53 4.15 36.21
C ARG A 31 15.41 3.21 35.39
N THR A 32 16.70 3.52 35.25
CA THR A 32 17.65 2.64 34.54
C THR A 32 17.92 1.36 35.31
N ASP A 33 17.98 1.40 36.65
CA ASP A 33 18.14 0.21 37.49
C ASP A 33 16.96 -0.77 37.27
N LEU A 34 15.73 -0.26 37.19
CA LEU A 34 14.54 -1.06 36.85
C LEU A 34 14.68 -1.73 35.47
N VAL A 35 15.18 -1.01 34.46
CA VAL A 35 15.41 -1.57 33.11
C VAL A 35 16.50 -2.65 33.14
N ILE A 36 17.57 -2.46 33.91
CA ILE A 36 18.63 -3.47 34.07
C ILE A 36 18.09 -4.70 34.80
N GLN A 37 17.26 -4.52 35.82
CA GLN A 37 16.62 -5.63 36.52
C GLN A 37 15.72 -6.44 35.59
N GLN A 38 14.89 -5.77 34.78
CA GLN A 38 14.10 -6.42 33.74
C GLN A 38 14.99 -7.12 32.70
N ALA A 39 16.13 -6.52 32.34
CA ALA A 39 17.07 -7.15 31.41
C ALA A 39 17.65 -8.45 31.97
N ARG A 40 18.00 -8.50 33.26
CA ARG A 40 18.48 -9.73 33.91
C ARG A 40 17.47 -10.87 33.82
N THR A 41 16.19 -10.61 34.11
CA THR A 41 15.15 -11.65 34.09
C THR A 41 14.91 -12.25 32.70
N ILE A 42 15.27 -11.54 31.64
CA ILE A 42 15.14 -11.99 30.25
C ILE A 42 16.45 -12.62 29.74
N VAL A 43 17.59 -11.98 30.03
CA VAL A 43 18.89 -12.32 29.43
C VAL A 43 19.59 -13.48 30.13
N GLU A 44 19.51 -13.58 31.46
CA GLU A 44 20.18 -14.64 32.19
C GLU A 44 19.63 -16.03 31.82
N PRO A 45 18.30 -16.27 31.76
CA PRO A 45 17.76 -17.57 31.38
C PRO A 45 18.01 -17.98 29.93
N ALA A 46 18.21 -17.01 29.03
CA ALA A 46 18.36 -17.25 27.60
C ALA A 46 19.73 -17.82 27.21
N ASN A 47 20.71 -17.84 28.12
CA ASN A 47 22.07 -18.36 27.89
C ASN A 47 22.75 -17.80 26.62
N ASN A 48 22.42 -16.56 26.24
CA ASN A 48 23.03 -15.89 25.10
C ASN A 48 24.27 -15.09 25.54
N PRO A 49 25.50 -15.48 25.15
CA PRO A 49 26.73 -14.88 25.67
C PRO A 49 26.89 -13.40 25.28
N ASP A 50 26.44 -13.01 24.08
CA ASP A 50 26.54 -11.63 23.60
C ASP A 50 25.55 -10.72 24.34
N ALA A 51 24.33 -11.20 24.58
CA ALA A 51 23.35 -10.48 25.38
C ALA A 51 23.81 -10.32 26.83
N GLN A 52 24.40 -11.36 27.41
CA GLN A 52 25.00 -11.33 28.75
C GLN A 52 26.15 -10.32 28.81
N LEU A 53 27.03 -10.26 27.80
CA LEU A 53 28.10 -9.26 27.71
C LEU A 53 27.54 -7.83 27.71
N LEU A 54 26.51 -7.55 26.90
CA LEU A 54 25.85 -6.24 26.86
C LEU A 54 25.19 -5.86 28.20
N LEU A 55 24.57 -6.83 28.86
CA LEU A 55 23.97 -6.63 30.19
C LEU A 55 25.04 -6.31 31.24
N ASN A 56 26.15 -7.05 31.25
CA ASN A 56 27.28 -6.78 32.15
C ASN A 56 27.86 -5.38 31.94
N GLN A 57 28.05 -4.96 30.69
CA GLN A 57 28.45 -3.58 30.36
C GLN A 57 27.44 -2.55 30.86
N ALA A 58 26.14 -2.81 30.73
CA ALA A 58 25.10 -1.91 31.24
C ALA A 58 25.19 -1.73 32.76
N ILE A 59 25.38 -2.82 33.49
CA ILE A 59 25.54 -2.84 34.95
C ILE A 59 26.76 -2.01 35.37
N GLU A 60 27.91 -2.24 34.74
CA GLU A 60 29.14 -1.50 35.03
C GLU A 60 28.97 0.01 34.77
N ILE A 61 28.42 0.38 33.60
CA ILE A 61 28.18 1.78 33.26
C ILE A 61 27.23 2.43 34.27
N GLN A 62 26.18 1.73 34.70
CA GLN A 62 25.23 2.25 35.69
C GLN A 62 25.86 2.41 37.08
N GLN A 63 26.71 1.48 37.52
CA GLN A 63 27.47 1.62 38.76
C GLN A 63 28.38 2.86 38.71
N THR A 64 29.07 3.09 37.59
CA THR A 64 29.88 4.30 37.42
C THR A 64 29.01 5.56 37.44
N ALA A 65 27.81 5.53 36.86
CA ALA A 65 26.85 6.64 36.89
C ALA A 65 26.42 6.99 38.32
N TRP A 66 26.10 5.99 39.15
CA TRP A 66 25.81 6.19 40.58
C TRP A 66 26.98 6.78 41.35
N ASN A 67 28.21 6.35 41.08
CA ASN A 67 29.41 6.92 41.70
C ASN A 67 29.62 8.38 41.31
N GLY A 68 29.42 8.72 40.03
CA GLY A 68 29.45 10.12 39.58
C GLY A 68 28.39 10.98 40.27
N TYR A 69 27.19 10.43 40.51
CA TYR A 69 26.11 11.13 41.18
C TYR A 69 26.48 11.48 42.62
N ARG A 70 27.04 10.53 43.36
CA ARG A 70 27.54 10.74 44.74
C ARG A 70 28.64 11.80 44.82
N GLN A 71 29.46 11.90 43.78
CA GLN A 71 30.49 12.94 43.61
C GLN A 71 29.92 14.29 43.12
N LYS A 72 28.59 14.45 43.06
CA LYS A 72 27.90 15.64 42.55
C LYS A 72 28.19 15.95 41.06
N ARG A 73 28.61 14.96 40.27
CA ARG A 73 28.87 15.08 38.82
C ARG A 73 27.61 14.75 38.01
N TYR A 74 26.52 15.50 38.23
CA TYR A 74 25.18 15.16 37.74
C TYR A 74 25.07 15.02 36.21
N ARG A 75 25.62 15.97 35.44
CA ARG A 75 25.60 15.91 33.96
C ARG A 75 26.25 14.65 33.40
N TRP A 76 27.42 14.30 33.95
CA TRP A 76 28.17 13.12 33.52
C TRP A 76 27.43 11.84 33.88
N SER A 77 26.86 11.78 35.09
CA SER A 77 26.07 10.65 35.58
C SER A 77 24.81 10.43 34.74
N TYR A 78 24.14 11.52 34.36
CA TYR A 78 22.98 11.49 33.47
C TYR A 78 23.32 10.88 32.10
N SER A 79 24.42 11.30 31.49
CA SER A 79 24.88 10.72 30.21
C SER A 79 25.19 9.23 30.34
N ARG A 80 25.88 8.82 31.42
CA ARG A 80 26.21 7.41 31.68
C ARG A 80 24.97 6.55 31.90
N THR A 81 23.98 7.02 32.67
CA THR A 81 22.77 6.22 32.90
C THR A 81 21.96 6.01 31.63
N LEU A 82 21.91 7.00 30.72
CA LEU A 82 21.26 6.81 29.41
C LEU A 82 21.99 5.76 28.56
N ALA A 83 23.32 5.77 28.56
CA ALA A 83 24.12 4.76 27.86
C ALA A 83 23.92 3.35 28.45
N ALA A 84 23.88 3.21 29.77
CA ALA A 84 23.58 1.95 30.45
C ALA A 84 22.18 1.43 30.05
N ARG A 85 21.16 2.30 30.07
CA ARG A 85 19.80 1.95 29.65
C ARG A 85 19.73 1.47 28.21
N GLN A 86 20.45 2.10 27.30
CA GLN A 86 20.52 1.68 25.90
C GLN A 86 21.15 0.28 25.77
N ARG A 87 22.25 0.00 26.49
CA ARG A 87 22.90 -1.32 26.50
C ARG A 87 21.98 -2.41 27.06
N ALA A 88 21.29 -2.14 28.17
CA ALA A 88 20.32 -3.07 28.76
C ALA A 88 19.17 -3.40 27.79
N ARG A 89 18.64 -2.39 27.09
CA ARG A 89 17.60 -2.60 26.05
C ARG A 89 18.10 -3.44 24.88
N TYR A 90 19.33 -3.22 24.42
CA TYR A 90 19.92 -4.05 23.37
C TYR A 90 20.16 -5.49 23.81
N ALA A 91 20.52 -5.72 25.08
CA ALA A 91 20.62 -7.07 25.62
C ALA A 91 19.27 -7.80 25.58
N ILE A 92 18.19 -7.15 26.02
CA ILE A 92 16.81 -7.70 25.93
C ILE A 92 16.43 -7.99 24.48
N GLU A 93 16.67 -7.04 23.59
CA GLU A 93 16.30 -7.15 22.17
C GLU A 93 17.04 -8.32 21.49
N MET A 94 18.31 -8.54 21.85
CA MET A 94 19.12 -9.63 21.32
C MET A 94 18.58 -11.01 21.71
N VAL A 95 18.05 -11.14 22.93
CA VAL A 95 17.44 -12.39 23.41
C VAL A 95 16.10 -12.66 22.72
N ASN A 96 15.30 -11.63 22.50
CA ASN A 96 14.00 -11.76 21.84
C ASN A 96 14.13 -12.08 20.35
N THR A 97 15.34 -12.00 19.80
CA THR A 97 15.62 -12.16 18.38
C THR A 97 16.29 -13.52 18.15
N ASP A 98 15.50 -14.59 18.03
CA ASP A 98 15.99 -15.94 17.74
C ASP A 98 16.56 -16.04 16.31
N PRO A 99 17.88 -16.30 16.14
CA PRO A 99 18.51 -16.40 14.82
C PRO A 99 17.94 -17.54 13.96
N GLU A 100 17.59 -18.68 14.55
CA GLU A 100 17.06 -19.80 13.78
C GLU A 100 15.66 -19.48 13.26
N ARG A 101 14.81 -18.84 14.07
CA ARG A 101 13.54 -18.30 13.60
C ARG A 101 13.72 -17.34 12.43
N ILE A 102 14.66 -16.40 12.49
CA ILE A 102 14.89 -15.45 11.39
C ILE A 102 15.36 -16.17 10.13
N LYS A 103 16.25 -17.16 10.27
CA LYS A 103 16.70 -18.00 9.16
C LYS A 103 15.53 -18.72 8.50
N THR A 104 14.61 -19.28 9.29
CA THR A 104 13.37 -19.87 8.79
C THR A 104 12.52 -18.85 8.03
N GLU A 105 12.37 -17.63 8.55
CA GLU A 105 11.62 -16.58 7.85
C GLU A 105 12.27 -16.18 6.52
N ILE A 106 13.60 -16.05 6.48
CA ILE A 106 14.35 -15.78 5.25
C ILE A 106 14.14 -16.91 4.23
N GLN A 107 14.21 -18.18 4.67
CA GLN A 107 13.99 -19.34 3.81
C GLN A 107 12.58 -19.34 3.21
N ARG A 108 11.54 -19.16 4.03
CA ARG A 108 10.14 -19.06 3.57
C ARG A 108 9.95 -17.96 2.54
N THR A 109 10.54 -16.78 2.77
CA THR A 109 10.45 -15.67 1.81
C THR A 109 11.18 -16.00 0.50
N ASN A 110 12.33 -16.68 0.53
CA ASN A 110 13.01 -17.14 -0.68
C ASN A 110 12.20 -18.17 -1.46
N GLU A 111 11.55 -19.11 -0.76
CA GLU A 111 10.65 -20.09 -1.39
C GLU A 111 9.49 -19.38 -2.10
N LEU A 112 8.89 -18.37 -1.48
CA LEU A 112 7.83 -17.56 -2.08
C LEU A 112 8.32 -16.80 -3.33
N ILE A 113 9.52 -16.21 -3.29
CA ILE A 113 10.16 -15.60 -4.47
C ILE A 113 10.29 -16.66 -5.58
N ASN A 114 10.85 -17.83 -5.28
CA ASN A 114 11.04 -18.86 -6.30
C ASN A 114 9.72 -19.35 -6.91
N GLN A 115 8.67 -19.45 -6.11
CA GLN A 115 7.32 -19.83 -6.57
C GLN A 115 6.70 -18.77 -7.49
N LEU A 116 6.84 -17.48 -7.18
CA LEU A 116 6.23 -16.39 -7.94
C LEU A 116 7.02 -15.99 -9.19
N ASN A 117 8.30 -16.33 -9.28
CA ASN A 117 9.18 -15.94 -10.40
C ASN A 117 8.63 -16.32 -11.80
N PRO A 118 8.07 -17.52 -12.04
CA PRO A 118 7.50 -17.87 -13.35
C PRO A 118 6.25 -17.07 -13.74
N GLU A 119 5.47 -16.59 -12.76
CA GLU A 119 4.27 -15.79 -13.01
C GLU A 119 4.65 -14.34 -13.32
N ILE A 120 5.61 -13.79 -12.58
CA ILE A 120 6.07 -12.42 -12.74
C ILE A 120 6.85 -12.24 -14.04
N THR A 121 7.68 -13.21 -14.43
CA THR A 121 8.43 -13.14 -15.70
C THR A 121 7.52 -13.10 -16.93
N LYS A 122 6.27 -13.57 -16.81
CA LYS A 122 5.24 -13.48 -17.85
C LYS A 122 4.42 -12.19 -17.77
N ASN A 123 4.49 -11.47 -16.64
CA ASN A 123 3.74 -10.26 -16.41
C ASN A 123 4.57 -9.04 -16.85
N GLU A 124 4.09 -8.32 -17.87
CA GLU A 124 4.75 -7.12 -18.40
C GLU A 124 4.31 -5.83 -17.69
N ASP A 125 3.60 -5.92 -16.56
CA ASP A 125 3.13 -4.75 -15.83
C ASP A 125 4.27 -4.05 -15.07
N PRO A 126 4.58 -2.76 -15.38
CA PRO A 126 5.71 -2.05 -14.78
C PRO A 126 5.62 -1.94 -13.25
N GLU A 127 4.41 -1.76 -12.71
CA GLU A 127 4.21 -1.65 -11.27
C GLU A 127 4.53 -2.98 -10.56
N THR A 128 4.07 -4.11 -11.11
CA THR A 128 4.47 -5.42 -10.59
C THR A 128 5.97 -5.68 -10.71
N ALA A 129 6.62 -5.21 -11.78
CA ALA A 129 8.06 -5.34 -11.95
C ALA A 129 8.84 -4.53 -10.90
N ASP A 130 8.37 -3.32 -10.56
CA ASP A 130 8.96 -2.48 -9.51
C ASP A 130 8.81 -3.11 -8.12
N LEU A 131 7.60 -3.58 -7.76
CA LEU A 131 7.35 -4.30 -6.50
C LEU A 131 8.23 -5.55 -6.37
N TRP A 132 8.34 -6.31 -7.46
CA TRP A 132 9.21 -7.49 -7.50
C TRP A 132 10.67 -7.15 -7.24
N LYS A 133 11.18 -6.10 -7.91
CA LYS A 133 12.56 -5.63 -7.72
C LYS A 133 12.81 -5.15 -6.29
N MET A 134 11.85 -4.46 -5.67
CA MET A 134 11.94 -4.06 -4.27
C MET A 134 12.04 -5.28 -3.36
N ALA A 135 11.15 -6.27 -3.54
CA ALA A 135 11.18 -7.52 -2.77
C ALA A 135 12.52 -8.25 -2.88
N GLN A 136 13.07 -8.40 -4.09
CA GLN A 136 14.38 -9.02 -4.32
C GLN A 136 15.53 -8.24 -3.65
N THR A 137 15.50 -6.92 -3.74
CA THR A 137 16.52 -6.04 -3.16
C THR A 137 16.51 -6.13 -1.63
N GLU A 138 15.33 -6.07 -1.02
CA GLU A 138 15.17 -6.17 0.42
C GLU A 138 15.53 -7.56 0.93
N GLN A 139 15.13 -8.63 0.24
CA GLN A 139 15.49 -9.99 0.64
C GLN A 139 17.00 -10.24 0.53
N THR A 140 17.65 -9.68 -0.50
CA THR A 140 19.12 -9.70 -0.61
C THR A 140 19.77 -8.95 0.56
N ALA A 141 19.23 -7.79 0.93
CA ALA A 141 19.70 -7.06 2.10
C ALA A 141 19.51 -7.86 3.40
N ALA A 142 18.37 -8.55 3.55
CA ALA A 142 18.09 -9.42 4.69
C ALA A 142 19.15 -10.51 4.86
N LEU A 143 19.48 -11.22 3.77
CA LEU A 143 20.53 -12.24 3.74
C LEU A 143 21.90 -11.67 4.13
N ASN A 144 22.25 -10.48 3.61
CA ASN A 144 23.51 -9.83 3.94
C ASN A 144 23.57 -9.44 5.43
N TYR A 145 22.48 -8.88 5.99
CA TYR A 145 22.41 -8.54 7.41
C TYR A 145 22.43 -9.78 8.31
N PHE A 146 21.83 -10.88 7.87
CA PHE A 146 21.90 -12.15 8.57
C PHE A 146 23.36 -12.65 8.64
N ARG A 147 24.10 -12.65 7.53
CA ARG A 147 25.51 -13.08 7.52
C ARG A 147 26.40 -12.29 8.48
N VAL A 148 26.16 -10.99 8.66
CA VAL A 148 26.92 -10.13 9.59
C VAL A 148 26.29 -10.04 10.99
N HIS A 149 25.40 -10.96 11.34
CA HIS A 149 24.78 -11.11 12.67
C HIS A 149 23.96 -9.90 13.12
N ARG A 150 23.43 -9.13 12.16
CA ARG A 150 22.50 -8.02 12.39
C ARG A 150 21.05 -8.51 12.28
N TRP A 151 20.69 -9.43 13.16
CA TRP A 151 19.45 -10.21 13.15
C TRP A 151 18.18 -9.38 13.01
N ARG A 152 18.07 -8.27 13.75
CA ARG A 152 16.91 -7.38 13.67
C ARG A 152 16.70 -6.77 12.29
N LEU A 153 17.78 -6.29 11.68
CA LEU A 153 17.71 -5.71 10.34
C LEU A 153 17.37 -6.81 9.33
N ALA A 154 17.97 -7.99 9.46
CA ALA A 154 17.63 -9.14 8.64
C ALA A 154 16.13 -9.46 8.70
N LEU A 155 15.55 -9.56 9.91
CA LEU A 155 14.13 -9.81 10.10
C LEU A 155 13.26 -8.70 9.49
N ARG A 156 13.59 -7.44 9.76
CA ARG A 156 12.84 -6.30 9.20
C ARG A 156 12.80 -6.33 7.67
N PHE A 157 13.95 -6.56 7.03
CA PHE A 157 14.03 -6.57 5.57
C PHE A 157 13.34 -7.78 4.95
N THR A 158 13.42 -8.98 5.56
CA THR A 158 12.70 -10.15 5.01
C THR A 158 11.18 -10.01 5.15
N LEU A 159 10.69 -9.36 6.21
CA LEU A 159 9.26 -9.06 6.36
C LEU A 159 8.79 -8.00 5.36
N ALA A 160 9.59 -6.96 5.13
CA ALA A 160 9.29 -5.95 4.11
C ALA A 160 9.21 -6.60 2.70
N ALA A 161 10.19 -7.45 2.36
CA ALA A 161 10.19 -8.19 1.11
C ALA A 161 8.92 -9.04 0.97
N ARG A 162 8.51 -9.73 2.04
CA ARG A 162 7.30 -10.54 2.03
C ARG A 162 6.02 -9.73 1.85
N ASN A 163 5.92 -8.54 2.44
CA ASN A 163 4.78 -7.65 2.24
C ASN A 163 4.64 -7.24 0.78
N HIS A 164 5.73 -6.86 0.11
CA HIS A 164 5.73 -6.57 -1.33
C HIS A 164 5.32 -7.79 -2.16
N LEU A 165 5.73 -9.00 -1.77
CA LEU A 165 5.31 -10.24 -2.44
C LEU A 165 3.81 -10.51 -2.26
N TYR A 166 3.22 -10.20 -1.11
CA TYR A 166 1.78 -10.33 -0.89
C TYR A 166 0.98 -9.33 -1.72
N GLU A 167 1.38 -8.06 -1.75
CA GLU A 167 0.76 -7.04 -2.59
C GLU A 167 0.83 -7.43 -4.07
N LEU A 168 2.00 -7.90 -4.51
CA LEU A 168 2.20 -8.41 -5.85
C LEU A 168 1.29 -9.62 -6.16
N THR A 169 1.17 -10.56 -5.22
CA THR A 169 0.29 -11.73 -5.37
C THR A 169 -1.18 -11.32 -5.49
N GLN A 170 -1.63 -10.34 -4.70
CA GLN A 170 -2.99 -9.81 -4.79
C GLN A 170 -3.25 -9.14 -6.14
N LYS A 171 -2.33 -8.28 -6.60
CA LYS A 171 -2.41 -7.64 -7.92
C LYS A 171 -2.47 -8.66 -9.06
N ILE A 172 -1.67 -9.72 -8.95
CA ILE A 172 -1.72 -10.86 -9.88
C ILE A 172 -3.10 -11.52 -9.80
N LYS A 173 -3.52 -12.02 -8.63
CA LYS A 173 -4.77 -12.76 -8.41
C LYS A 173 -6.03 -12.02 -8.81
N ARG A 174 -6.06 -10.69 -8.70
CA ARG A 174 -7.21 -9.85 -9.05
C ARG A 174 -7.68 -10.01 -10.50
N PHE A 175 -6.86 -10.59 -11.36
CA PHE A 175 -7.18 -10.81 -12.77
C PHE A 175 -7.03 -12.29 -13.19
N HIS A 176 -7.12 -13.22 -12.23
CA HIS A 176 -6.78 -14.63 -12.46
C HIS A 176 -7.93 -15.53 -12.89
N SER A 177 -9.20 -15.19 -12.65
CA SER A 177 -10.22 -16.07 -13.20
C SER A 177 -10.32 -15.82 -14.71
N ARG A 178 -9.91 -16.85 -15.47
CA ARG A 178 -10.06 -16.88 -16.91
C ARG A 178 -11.51 -16.62 -17.32
N GLU A 179 -12.46 -17.01 -16.47
CA GLU A 179 -13.90 -16.80 -16.62
C GLU A 179 -14.32 -15.32 -16.50
N GLU A 180 -13.79 -14.56 -15.55
CA GLU A 180 -14.04 -13.12 -15.45
C GLU A 180 -13.48 -12.38 -16.67
N VAL A 181 -12.24 -12.69 -17.09
CA VAL A 181 -11.66 -12.06 -18.28
C VAL A 181 -12.44 -12.40 -19.54
N GLN A 182 -12.93 -13.64 -19.67
CA GLN A 182 -13.83 -14.03 -20.75
C GLN A 182 -15.15 -13.25 -20.69
N THR A 183 -15.74 -13.10 -19.52
CA THR A 183 -16.98 -12.33 -19.31
C THR A 183 -16.80 -10.87 -19.75
N GLU A 184 -15.66 -10.24 -19.44
CA GLU A 184 -15.38 -8.87 -19.86
C GLU A 184 -15.09 -8.74 -21.36
N LEU A 185 -14.46 -9.75 -21.98
CA LEU A 185 -14.31 -9.83 -23.43
C LEU A 185 -15.70 -9.87 -24.10
N ASP A 186 -16.58 -10.74 -23.64
CA ASP A 186 -17.93 -10.91 -24.20
C ASP A 186 -18.78 -9.65 -24.02
N ARG A 187 -18.69 -8.99 -22.85
CA ARG A 187 -19.35 -7.69 -22.60
C ARG A 187 -18.87 -6.62 -23.58
N THR A 188 -17.57 -6.51 -23.83
CA THR A 188 -17.05 -5.51 -24.78
C THR A 188 -17.47 -5.82 -26.22
N ASP A 189 -17.55 -7.10 -26.61
CA ASP A 189 -18.07 -7.48 -27.93
C ASP A 189 -19.52 -7.04 -28.13
N LEU A 190 -20.37 -7.21 -27.11
CA LEU A 190 -21.77 -6.76 -27.15
C LEU A 190 -21.86 -5.24 -27.31
N VAL A 191 -21.00 -4.48 -26.62
CA VAL A 191 -20.91 -3.02 -26.75
C VAL A 191 -20.50 -2.63 -28.16
N LEU A 192 -19.43 -3.23 -28.69
CA LEU A 192 -18.97 -2.97 -30.06
C LEU A 192 -20.07 -3.28 -31.09
N LYS A 193 -20.74 -4.43 -30.96
CA LYS A 193 -21.84 -4.83 -31.84
C LYS A 193 -22.98 -3.80 -31.85
N ARG A 194 -23.35 -3.27 -30.68
CA ARG A 194 -24.41 -2.25 -30.54
C ARG A 194 -24.03 -0.90 -31.17
N ILE A 195 -22.75 -0.51 -31.05
CA ILE A 195 -22.23 0.79 -31.52
C ILE A 195 -21.95 0.79 -33.04
N ALA A 196 -21.70 -0.38 -33.64
CA ALA A 196 -21.23 -0.51 -35.01
C ALA A 196 -22.12 0.17 -36.06
N GLU A 197 -23.41 -0.15 -36.08
CA GLU A 197 -24.33 0.33 -37.11
C GLU A 197 -24.53 1.86 -37.06
N PRO A 198 -24.77 2.49 -35.90
CA PRO A 198 -24.95 3.95 -35.86
C PRO A 198 -23.66 4.72 -36.16
N VAL A 199 -22.48 4.20 -35.78
CA VAL A 199 -21.19 4.80 -36.18
C VAL A 199 -21.00 4.73 -37.69
N ALA A 200 -21.32 3.60 -38.31
CA ALA A 200 -21.29 3.47 -39.77
C ALA A 200 -22.26 4.45 -40.45
N ALA A 201 -23.50 4.58 -39.95
CA ALA A 201 -24.53 5.44 -40.53
C ALA A 201 -24.27 6.95 -40.37
N SER A 202 -23.48 7.36 -39.37
CA SER A 202 -23.26 8.77 -39.03
C SER A 202 -22.47 9.58 -40.06
N ASN A 203 -21.75 8.94 -40.98
CA ASN A 203 -20.74 9.55 -41.87
C ASN A 203 -19.65 10.38 -41.14
N ASN A 204 -19.50 10.24 -39.81
CA ASN A 204 -18.46 10.91 -39.04
C ASN A 204 -17.16 10.10 -39.10
N LEU A 205 -16.24 10.49 -39.98
CA LEU A 205 -14.97 9.79 -40.22
C LEU A 205 -14.17 9.57 -38.93
N ARG A 206 -14.12 10.57 -38.03
CA ARG A 206 -13.37 10.48 -36.77
C ARG A 206 -13.96 9.42 -35.84
N ALA A 207 -15.29 9.33 -35.77
CA ALA A 207 -15.96 8.30 -34.97
C ALA A 207 -15.72 6.91 -35.55
N GLN A 208 -15.78 6.77 -36.88
CA GLN A 208 -15.50 5.51 -37.58
C GLN A 208 -14.06 5.04 -37.33
N GLU A 209 -13.07 5.93 -37.39
CA GLU A 209 -11.67 5.62 -37.08
C GLU A 209 -11.48 5.15 -35.63
N MET A 210 -12.05 5.87 -34.65
CA MET A 210 -11.99 5.47 -33.24
C MET A 210 -12.63 4.10 -33.03
N PHE A 211 -13.79 3.85 -33.64
CA PHE A 211 -14.50 2.59 -33.53
C PHE A 211 -13.73 1.43 -34.18
N SER A 212 -13.15 1.63 -35.37
CA SER A 212 -12.29 0.64 -36.02
C SER A 212 -11.13 0.23 -35.11
N ARG A 213 -10.45 1.22 -34.53
CA ARG A 213 -9.31 0.99 -33.63
C ARG A 213 -9.72 0.29 -32.33
N ALA A 214 -10.91 0.58 -31.81
CA ALA A 214 -11.50 -0.15 -30.69
C ALA A 214 -11.69 -1.64 -31.03
N GLY A 215 -12.19 -1.95 -32.24
CA GLY A 215 -12.31 -3.31 -32.75
C GLY A 215 -10.96 -4.03 -32.85
N GLU A 216 -9.93 -3.35 -33.36
CA GLU A 216 -8.56 -3.89 -33.42
C GLU A 216 -8.01 -4.22 -32.03
N TRP A 217 -8.20 -3.32 -31.04
CA TRP A 217 -7.76 -3.55 -29.66
C TRP A 217 -8.50 -4.72 -29.01
N GLN A 218 -9.81 -4.85 -29.23
CA GLN A 218 -10.57 -5.99 -28.73
C GLN A 218 -10.13 -7.30 -29.38
N GLN A 219 -9.79 -7.30 -30.67
CA GLN A 219 -9.26 -8.49 -31.33
C GLN A 219 -7.87 -8.87 -30.78
N GLN A 220 -7.01 -7.87 -30.52
CA GLN A 220 -5.74 -8.09 -29.83
C GLN A 220 -5.96 -8.64 -28.43
N ALA A 221 -6.94 -8.13 -27.67
CA ALA A 221 -7.31 -8.62 -26.34
C ALA A 221 -7.65 -10.12 -26.36
N LYS A 222 -8.50 -10.55 -27.31
CA LYS A 222 -8.85 -11.96 -27.50
C LYS A 222 -7.64 -12.83 -27.84
N ASN A 223 -6.74 -12.33 -28.67
CA ASN A 223 -5.52 -13.04 -29.01
C ASN A 223 -4.62 -13.20 -27.77
N ARG A 224 -4.45 -12.15 -26.96
CA ARG A 224 -3.71 -12.22 -25.68
C ARG A 224 -4.35 -13.21 -24.70
N PHE A 225 -5.68 -13.21 -24.60
CA PHE A 225 -6.40 -14.15 -23.77
C PHE A 225 -6.17 -15.61 -24.20
N ARG A 226 -6.22 -15.89 -25.50
CA ARG A 226 -5.92 -17.24 -26.06
C ARG A 226 -4.48 -17.66 -25.79
N SER A 227 -3.54 -16.71 -25.81
CA SER A 227 -2.13 -16.93 -25.44
C SER A 227 -1.87 -17.01 -23.94
N GLN A 228 -2.91 -17.17 -23.11
CA GLN A 228 -2.82 -17.25 -21.65
C GLN A 228 -2.22 -15.99 -21.01
N MET A 229 -2.47 -14.81 -21.58
CA MET A 229 -2.09 -13.50 -21.05
C MET A 229 -3.33 -12.70 -20.60
N PRO A 230 -4.05 -13.13 -19.54
CA PRO A 230 -5.34 -12.55 -19.12
C PRO A 230 -5.24 -11.07 -18.73
N LEU A 231 -4.14 -10.66 -18.09
CA LEU A 231 -3.87 -9.27 -17.70
C LEU A 231 -3.75 -8.31 -18.89
N GLN A 232 -3.11 -8.76 -19.97
CA GLN A 232 -3.00 -7.94 -21.18
C GLN A 232 -4.35 -7.88 -21.90
N ALA A 233 -5.09 -9.00 -21.90
CA ALA A 233 -6.43 -9.05 -22.47
C ALA A 233 -7.37 -8.07 -21.78
N ILE A 234 -7.46 -8.08 -20.45
CA ILE A 234 -8.37 -7.20 -19.72
C ILE A 234 -8.05 -5.71 -19.95
N LYS A 235 -6.76 -5.34 -19.95
CA LYS A 235 -6.32 -3.96 -20.23
C LYS A 235 -6.76 -3.51 -21.63
N LEU A 236 -6.51 -4.33 -22.65
CA LEU A 236 -6.91 -4.02 -24.03
C LEU A 236 -8.44 -3.98 -24.19
N THR A 237 -9.17 -4.88 -23.54
CA THR A 237 -10.63 -4.94 -23.56
C THR A 237 -11.28 -3.70 -22.94
N PHE A 238 -10.75 -3.18 -21.84
CA PHE A 238 -11.24 -1.94 -21.25
C PHE A 238 -10.89 -0.73 -22.10
N ALA A 239 -9.67 -0.67 -22.65
CA ALA A 239 -9.27 0.39 -23.56
C ALA A 239 -10.14 0.42 -24.83
N ALA A 240 -10.45 -0.76 -25.39
CA ALA A 240 -11.35 -0.90 -26.53
C ALA A 240 -12.75 -0.38 -26.21
N ARG A 241 -13.31 -0.77 -25.05
CA ARG A 241 -14.64 -0.34 -24.61
C ARG A 241 -14.72 1.18 -24.42
N ASP A 242 -13.72 1.79 -23.78
CA ASP A 242 -13.66 3.24 -23.60
C ASP A 242 -13.60 3.98 -24.95
N LEU A 243 -12.75 3.51 -25.87
CA LEU A 243 -12.61 4.11 -27.19
C LEU A 243 -13.90 3.98 -28.03
N ALA A 244 -14.60 2.84 -27.94
CA ALA A 244 -15.88 2.63 -28.58
C ALA A 244 -16.95 3.60 -28.05
N PHE A 245 -17.01 3.83 -26.74
CA PHE A 245 -17.93 4.81 -26.16
C PHE A 245 -17.60 6.24 -26.57
N ARG A 246 -16.32 6.61 -26.68
CA ARG A 246 -15.93 7.92 -27.23
C ARG A 246 -16.35 8.09 -28.68
N ALA A 247 -16.18 7.06 -29.52
CA ALA A 247 -16.66 7.06 -30.89
C ALA A 247 -18.18 7.28 -30.95
N TRP A 248 -18.93 6.55 -30.12
CA TRP A 248 -20.37 6.71 -29.99
C TRP A 248 -20.78 8.13 -29.58
N GLN A 249 -20.07 8.74 -28.62
CA GLN A 249 -20.34 10.11 -28.19
C GLN A 249 -20.17 11.15 -29.32
N GLN A 250 -19.27 10.91 -30.29
CA GLN A 250 -19.05 11.82 -31.42
C GLN A 250 -20.21 11.86 -32.42
N ILE A 251 -21.03 10.81 -32.48
CA ILE A 251 -22.13 10.68 -33.45
C ILE A 251 -23.50 10.94 -32.81
N SER A 252 -23.56 10.85 -31.49
CA SER A 252 -24.80 10.99 -30.73
C SER A 252 -25.11 12.46 -30.51
N SER A 253 -25.42 13.21 -31.57
CA SER A 253 -25.94 14.58 -31.46
C SER A 253 -27.35 14.61 -30.89
N ASN A 254 -28.13 13.55 -31.11
CA ASN A 254 -29.35 13.23 -30.38
C ASN A 254 -29.10 11.98 -29.54
N LEU A 255 -28.72 12.18 -28.28
CA LEU A 255 -28.64 11.08 -27.33
C LEU A 255 -30.02 10.44 -27.19
N ASP A 256 -30.11 9.13 -27.39
CA ASP A 256 -31.33 8.40 -27.09
C ASP A 256 -31.46 8.24 -25.58
N SER A 257 -32.63 8.63 -25.06
CA SER A 257 -33.03 8.43 -23.67
C SER A 257 -32.83 6.97 -23.21
N THR A 258 -33.07 5.98 -24.07
CA THR A 258 -32.96 4.56 -23.72
C THR A 258 -31.52 4.18 -23.33
N ILE A 259 -30.53 4.76 -24.01
CA ILE A 259 -29.11 4.49 -23.78
C ILE A 259 -28.65 5.13 -22.48
N VAL A 260 -29.03 6.39 -22.26
CA VAL A 260 -28.70 7.08 -21.01
C VAL A 260 -29.35 6.37 -19.82
N ASN A 261 -30.59 5.90 -19.98
CA ASN A 261 -31.26 5.09 -18.96
C ASN A 261 -30.53 3.77 -18.68
N SER A 262 -30.08 3.06 -19.72
CA SER A 262 -29.29 1.84 -19.57
C SER A 262 -27.95 2.11 -18.85
N ALA A 263 -27.27 3.21 -19.17
CA ALA A 263 -26.01 3.59 -18.53
C ALA A 263 -26.21 3.97 -17.06
N LEU A 264 -27.31 4.66 -16.73
CA LEU A 264 -27.69 4.98 -15.37
C LEU A 264 -27.96 3.70 -14.57
N ALA A 265 -28.79 2.78 -15.10
CA ALA A 265 -29.14 1.53 -14.45
C ALA A 265 -27.91 0.63 -14.19
N GLU A 266 -26.97 0.58 -15.13
CA GLU A 266 -25.73 -0.17 -14.95
C GLU A 266 -24.86 0.43 -13.84
N THR A 267 -24.69 1.76 -13.81
CA THR A 267 -23.94 2.43 -12.74
C THR A 267 -24.64 2.28 -11.39
N ASP A 268 -25.97 2.29 -11.35
CA ASP A 268 -26.76 2.05 -10.14
C ASP A 268 -26.55 0.64 -9.60
N HIS A 269 -26.56 -0.36 -10.48
CA HIS A 269 -26.27 -1.74 -10.11
C HIS A 269 -24.86 -1.86 -9.51
N LEU A 270 -23.85 -1.25 -10.14
CA LEU A 270 -22.48 -1.27 -9.62
C LEU A 270 -22.39 -0.58 -8.25
N ILE A 271 -23.06 0.55 -8.05
CA ILE A 271 -23.08 1.22 -6.74
C ILE A 271 -23.72 0.31 -5.69
N ALA A 272 -24.85 -0.33 -5.99
CA ALA A 272 -25.54 -1.22 -5.07
C ALA A 272 -24.72 -2.47 -4.72
N GLU A 273 -24.04 -3.06 -5.71
CA GLU A 273 -23.19 -4.25 -5.51
C GLU A 273 -21.99 -3.94 -4.60
N TRP A 274 -21.40 -2.75 -4.73
CA TRP A 274 -20.15 -2.41 -4.07
C TRP A 274 -20.30 -1.55 -2.81
N SER A 275 -21.47 -0.92 -2.58
CA SER A 275 -21.68 -0.06 -1.41
C SER A 275 -21.41 -0.80 -0.11
N ASP A 276 -21.96 -1.99 0.04
CA ASP A 276 -21.90 -2.75 1.29
C ASP A 276 -20.45 -3.19 1.59
N LYS A 277 -19.75 -3.67 0.56
CA LYS A 277 -18.34 -4.08 0.66
C LYS A 277 -17.45 -2.91 1.05
N ILE A 278 -17.65 -1.74 0.44
CA ILE A 278 -16.89 -0.53 0.74
C ILE A 278 -17.20 -0.03 2.17
N SER A 279 -18.47 -0.02 2.58
CA SER A 279 -18.90 0.40 3.93
C SER A 279 -18.33 -0.47 5.04
N GLN A 280 -18.11 -1.78 4.80
CA GLN A 280 -17.55 -2.69 5.79
C GLN A 280 -16.09 -2.41 6.16
N GLN A 281 -15.28 -1.85 5.25
CA GLN A 281 -13.85 -1.63 5.51
C GLN A 281 -13.53 -0.46 6.45
N GLN A 282 -14.49 0.43 6.71
CA GLN A 282 -14.32 1.63 7.55
C GLN A 282 -13.16 2.57 7.12
N ASP A 283 -12.68 2.46 5.88
CA ASP A 283 -11.65 3.35 5.33
C ASP A 283 -12.28 4.70 4.90
N PRO A 284 -11.84 5.84 5.46
CA PRO A 284 -12.41 7.15 5.14
C PRO A 284 -12.19 7.58 3.68
N GLU A 285 -11.11 7.14 3.02
CA GLU A 285 -10.88 7.46 1.61
C GLU A 285 -11.87 6.71 0.71
N LEU A 286 -12.10 5.43 0.98
CA LEU A 286 -13.11 4.63 0.27
C LEU A 286 -14.51 5.19 0.46
N GLN A 287 -14.88 5.58 1.69
CA GLN A 287 -16.18 6.22 1.95
C GLN A 287 -16.35 7.52 1.16
N LYS A 288 -15.29 8.33 1.07
CA LYS A 288 -15.31 9.57 0.31
C LYS A 288 -15.54 9.32 -1.17
N LEU A 289 -14.84 8.36 -1.76
CA LEU A 289 -15.01 8.00 -3.18
C LEU A 289 -16.42 7.45 -3.46
N LEU A 290 -16.93 6.55 -2.62
CA LEU A 290 -18.29 6.03 -2.75
C LEU A 290 -19.33 7.16 -2.68
N THR A 291 -19.18 8.05 -1.70
CA THR A 291 -20.07 9.22 -1.56
C THR A 291 -20.01 10.11 -2.80
N SER A 292 -18.81 10.39 -3.33
CA SER A 292 -18.67 11.17 -4.56
C SER A 292 -19.32 10.48 -5.77
N ALA A 293 -19.14 9.17 -5.94
CA ALA A 293 -19.79 8.42 -7.02
C ALA A 293 -21.31 8.49 -6.92
N ILE A 294 -21.89 8.31 -5.73
CA ILE A 294 -23.33 8.42 -5.48
C ILE A 294 -23.83 9.84 -5.82
N THR A 295 -23.11 10.88 -5.38
CA THR A 295 -23.46 12.27 -5.70
C THR A 295 -23.49 12.51 -7.20
N HIS A 296 -22.44 12.12 -7.95
CA HIS A 296 -22.41 12.26 -9.40
C HIS A 296 -23.54 11.48 -10.09
N GLN A 297 -23.85 10.28 -9.60
CA GLN A 297 -24.94 9.46 -10.14
C GLN A 297 -26.32 10.09 -9.89
N ASN A 298 -26.55 10.66 -8.71
CA ASN A 298 -27.79 11.39 -8.42
C ASN A 298 -27.94 12.63 -9.30
N THR A 299 -26.87 13.41 -9.46
CA THR A 299 -26.84 14.55 -10.40
C THR A 299 -27.10 14.10 -11.84
N ALA A 300 -26.58 12.93 -12.24
CA ALA A 300 -26.85 12.35 -13.55
C ALA A 300 -28.35 12.06 -13.75
N ARG A 301 -29.03 11.53 -12.73
CA ARG A 301 -30.49 11.29 -12.75
C ARG A 301 -31.29 12.59 -12.82
N GLU A 302 -30.87 13.63 -12.10
CA GLU A 302 -31.51 14.95 -12.17
C GLU A 302 -31.44 15.53 -13.59
N PHE A 303 -30.26 15.48 -14.22
CA PHE A 303 -30.12 15.91 -15.62
C PHE A 303 -30.97 15.06 -16.58
N TYR A 304 -31.08 13.76 -16.33
CA TYR A 304 -31.92 12.87 -17.15
C TYR A 304 -33.40 13.26 -17.05
N GLN A 305 -33.91 13.55 -15.84
CA GLN A 305 -35.28 14.00 -15.63
C GLN A 305 -35.58 15.36 -16.29
N GLN A 306 -34.57 16.24 -16.38
CA GLN A 306 -34.66 17.53 -17.08
C GLN A 306 -34.56 17.41 -18.60
N GLY A 307 -34.39 16.19 -19.14
CA GLY A 307 -34.17 15.96 -20.57
C GLY A 307 -32.76 16.33 -21.07
N ASN A 308 -31.84 16.69 -20.18
CA ASN A 308 -30.45 16.98 -20.52
C ASN A 308 -29.61 15.71 -20.56
N LEU A 309 -29.83 14.93 -21.61
CA LEU A 309 -29.23 13.60 -21.80
C LEU A 309 -27.70 13.62 -21.86
N THR A 310 -27.10 14.69 -22.39
CA THR A 310 -25.65 14.85 -22.50
C THR A 310 -24.99 14.94 -21.12
N ASN A 311 -25.50 15.84 -20.28
CA ASN A 311 -24.98 15.99 -18.92
C ASN A 311 -25.26 14.75 -18.09
N ALA A 312 -26.44 14.14 -18.23
CA ALA A 312 -26.76 12.88 -17.56
C ALA A 312 -25.72 11.79 -17.88
N LEU A 313 -25.40 11.58 -19.17
CA LEU A 313 -24.42 10.59 -19.59
C LEU A 313 -23.01 10.93 -19.07
N GLN A 314 -22.61 12.21 -19.12
CA GLN A 314 -21.30 12.64 -18.61
C GLN A 314 -21.15 12.35 -17.12
N TYR A 315 -22.13 12.74 -16.30
CA TYR A 315 -22.08 12.57 -14.85
C TYR A 315 -22.14 11.09 -14.43
N THR A 316 -22.94 10.24 -15.10
CA THR A 316 -22.94 8.80 -14.79
C THR A 316 -21.61 8.13 -15.14
N ASN A 317 -20.94 8.58 -16.21
CA ASN A 317 -19.61 8.08 -16.54
C ASN A 317 -18.56 8.53 -15.51
N GLN A 318 -18.63 9.77 -15.01
CA GLN A 318 -17.78 10.24 -13.91
C GLN A 318 -18.01 9.43 -12.64
N ALA A 319 -19.27 9.18 -12.27
CA ALA A 319 -19.62 8.33 -11.15
C ALA A 319 -18.99 6.94 -11.27
N ARG A 320 -19.08 6.33 -12.45
CA ARG A 320 -18.50 5.01 -12.74
C ARG A 320 -16.97 5.01 -12.63
N GLN A 321 -16.29 6.03 -13.15
CA GLN A 321 -14.83 6.16 -13.02
C GLN A 321 -14.38 6.29 -11.56
N ILE A 322 -15.09 7.10 -10.77
CA ILE A 322 -14.82 7.27 -9.33
C ILE A 322 -15.05 5.93 -8.60
N LEU A 323 -16.14 5.22 -8.92
CA LEU A 323 -16.45 3.93 -8.33
C LEU A 323 -15.39 2.87 -8.67
N TYR A 324 -14.93 2.80 -9.92
CA TYR A 324 -13.84 1.88 -10.29
C TYR A 324 -12.54 2.17 -9.53
N ARG A 325 -12.23 3.43 -9.28
CA ARG A 325 -11.09 3.81 -8.42
C ARG A 325 -11.31 3.37 -6.97
N ALA A 326 -12.53 3.47 -6.44
CA ALA A 326 -12.84 2.97 -5.09
C ALA A 326 -12.67 1.45 -5.00
N ILE A 327 -13.19 0.71 -5.98
CA ILE A 327 -13.01 -0.74 -6.10
C ILE A 327 -11.52 -1.08 -6.24
N GLU A 328 -10.76 -0.26 -6.95
CA GLU A 328 -9.31 -0.42 -7.05
C GLU A 328 -8.60 -0.34 -5.71
N LEU A 329 -8.89 0.67 -4.91
CA LEU A 329 -8.32 0.84 -3.57
C LEU A 329 -8.82 -0.23 -2.59
N LEU A 330 -10.10 -0.61 -2.64
CA LEU A 330 -10.68 -1.66 -1.79
C LEU A 330 -9.92 -2.98 -1.92
N ASN A 331 -9.58 -3.35 -3.15
CA ASN A 331 -8.84 -4.57 -3.42
C ASN A 331 -7.36 -4.49 -3.04
N LEU A 332 -6.82 -3.30 -2.75
CA LEU A 332 -5.47 -3.12 -2.22
C LEU A 332 -5.44 -3.19 -0.67
N THR A 333 -6.56 -2.93 -0.01
CA THR A 333 -6.64 -2.91 1.46
C THR A 333 -7.13 -4.20 2.09
N GLU A 334 -7.78 -5.09 1.34
CA GLU A 334 -8.24 -6.38 1.85
C GLU A 334 -7.04 -7.24 2.30
N PRO A 335 -6.92 -7.59 3.59
CA PRO A 335 -5.83 -8.44 4.05
C PRO A 335 -5.94 -9.81 3.36
N ALA A 336 -4.82 -10.33 2.86
CA ALA A 336 -4.80 -11.63 2.19
C ALA A 336 -5.51 -12.68 3.04
N PRO A 337 -6.35 -13.55 2.44
CA PRO A 337 -7.03 -14.61 3.17
C PRO A 337 -5.98 -15.44 3.94
N ALA A 338 -6.25 -15.69 5.22
CA ALA A 338 -5.35 -16.49 6.05
C ALA A 338 -5.07 -17.83 5.34
N PRO A 339 -3.80 -18.29 5.26
CA PRO A 339 -3.50 -19.58 4.67
C PRO A 339 -4.23 -20.68 5.44
N ASN A 340 -5.03 -21.49 4.73
CA ASN A 340 -5.72 -22.66 5.28
C ASN A 340 -4.73 -23.71 5.82
#